data_AF-A0A8C0Q3K7-F1
#
_entry.id   AF-A0A8C0Q3K7-F1
#
_cell.length_a   1.000
_cell.length_b   1.000
_cell.length_c   1.000
_cell.angle_alpha   90.00
_cell.angle_beta   90.00
_cell.angle_gamma   90.00
#
_symmetry.space_group_name_H-M   'P 1'
#
loop_
_entity.id
_entity.type
_entity.pdbx_description
1 polymer ?
#
loop_
_entity_poly.entity_id
_entity_poly.type
_entity_poly.pdbx_seq_one_letter_code
_entity_poly.pdbx_strand_id
1 'polypeptide(L)' 'MAYRGQGQKVQKVMVQPINLIFRYLQNRSRIQVWLYEQINMRIEGCIIGFDDCFVQHNTL' A
#
# COMPACT_ATOMS: atom_id res chain seq x y z
N MET A 1 31.94 31.72 8.35
CA MET A 1 30.55 31.52 8.82
C MET A 1 30.09 30.13 8.40
N ALA A 2 29.32 29.48 9.26
CA ALA A 2 29.17 28.03 9.41
C ALA A 2 28.64 27.22 8.21
N TYR A 3 29.15 25.99 8.10
CA TYR A 3 28.65 24.90 7.26
C TYR A 3 27.19 24.60 7.56
N ARG A 4 26.31 24.68 6.56
CA ARG A 4 24.91 24.24 6.70
C ARG A 4 24.70 22.98 5.87
N GLY A 5 25.24 21.88 6.37
CA GLY A 5 24.82 20.53 6.00
C GLY A 5 23.36 20.33 6.40
N GLN A 6 22.44 20.72 5.53
CA GLN A 6 21.04 20.29 5.64
C GLN A 6 20.96 18.86 5.11
N GLY A 7 21.35 17.92 5.96
CA GLY A 7 20.84 16.56 5.85
C GLY A 7 19.33 16.67 5.91
N GLN A 8 18.67 16.54 4.76
CA GLN A 8 17.23 16.36 4.68
C GLN A 8 16.92 15.11 5.50
N LYS A 9 16.55 15.32 6.77
CA LYS A 9 15.93 14.30 7.59
C LYS A 9 14.62 13.99 6.91
N VAL A 10 14.64 13.03 5.99
CA VAL A 10 13.45 12.38 5.46
C VAL A 10 12.81 11.72 6.68
N GLN A 11 11.94 12.46 7.35
CA GLN A 11 11.05 11.87 8.34
C GLN A 11 10.27 10.83 7.55
N LYS A 12 10.54 9.57 7.84
CA LYS A 12 9.85 8.45 7.22
C LYS A 12 8.43 8.51 7.74
N VAL A 13 7.57 9.25 7.04
CA VAL A 13 6.15 9.37 7.39
C VAL A 13 5.62 7.95 7.44
N MET A 14 5.30 7.48 8.64
CA MET A 14 4.74 6.15 8.83
C MET A 14 3.30 6.20 8.34
N VAL A 15 3.11 5.91 7.05
CA VAL A 15 1.80 5.87 6.43
C VAL A 15 1.12 4.57 6.85
N GLN A 16 -0.09 4.67 7.40
CA GLN A 16 -0.89 3.49 7.72
C GLN A 16 -1.12 2.66 6.44
N PRO A 17 -1.15 1.31 6.52
CA PRO A 17 -1.30 0.46 5.35
C PRO A 17 -2.55 0.78 4.52
N ILE A 18 -3.65 1.16 5.19
CA ILE A 18 -4.89 1.56 4.53
C ILE A 18 -4.70 2.81 3.64
N ASN A 19 -3.91 3.77 4.12
CA ASN A 19 -3.61 4.99 3.36
C ASN A 19 -2.75 4.68 2.13
N LEU A 20 -1.93 3.64 2.17
CA LEU A 20 -1.18 3.18 1.00
C LEU A 20 -2.11 2.59 -0.07
N ILE A 21 -3.09 1.78 0.34
CA ILE A 21 -4.11 1.20 -0.54
C ILE A 21 -4.95 2.33 -1.18
N PHE A 22 -5.38 3.31 -0.40
CA PHE A 22 -6.11 4.46 -0.92
C PHE A 22 -5.31 5.26 -1.95
N ARG A 23 -4.00 5.44 -1.75
CA ARG A 23 -3.13 6.07 -2.75
C ARG A 23 -3.08 5.28 -4.06
N TYR A 24 -3.01 3.96 -4.01
CA TYR A 24 -3.02 3.14 -5.22
C TYR A 24 -4.36 3.18 -5.95
N LEU A 25 -5.47 3.25 -5.22
CA LEU A 25 -6.81 3.42 -5.78
C LEU A 25 -6.95 4.78 -6.47
N GLN A 26 -6.58 5.87 -5.79
CA GLN A 26 -6.63 7.24 -6.33
C GLN A 26 -5.74 7.41 -7.56
N ASN A 27 -4.51 6.91 -7.52
CA ASN A 27 -3.55 7.04 -8.60
C ASN A 27 -3.75 6.02 -9.73
N ARG A 28 -4.78 5.17 -9.65
CA ARG A 28 -5.03 4.06 -10.59
C ARG A 28 -3.76 3.26 -10.91
N SER A 29 -2.92 3.06 -9.89
CA SER A 29 -1.59 2.48 -10.09
C SER A 29 -1.68 0.98 -10.26
N ARG A 30 -0.85 0.44 -11.17
CA ARG A 30 -0.73 -1.00 -11.39
C ARG A 30 -0.02 -1.63 -10.20
N ILE A 31 -0.71 -2.54 -9.52
CA ILE A 31 -0.21 -3.30 -8.37
C ILE A 31 -0.06 -4.78 -8.74
N GLN A 32 0.74 -5.50 -7.96
CA GLN A 32 0.94 -6.92 -8.10
C GLN A 32 0.58 -7.62 -6.79
N VAL A 33 -0.39 -8.52 -6.82
CA VAL A 33 -0.86 -9.30 -5.66
C VAL A 33 -0.19 -10.66 -5.65
N TRP A 34 0.31 -11.06 -4.49
CA TRP A 34 0.95 -12.35 -4.27
C TRP A 34 -0.09 -13.31 -3.74
N LEU A 35 -0.17 -14.49 -4.35
CA LEU A 35 -1.06 -15.55 -3.91
C LEU A 35 -0.35 -16.39 -2.85
N TYR A 36 -1.06 -16.72 -1.78
CA TYR A 36 -0.50 -17.56 -0.70
C TYR A 36 -0.24 -18.99 -1.18
N GLU A 37 -1.16 -19.56 -1.95
CA GLU A 37 -1.12 -20.96 -2.39
C GLU A 37 -0.25 -21.17 -3.63
N GLN A 38 -0.18 -20.19 -4.53
CA GLN A 38 0.56 -20.28 -5.80
C GLN A 38 1.63 -19.19 -5.89
N ILE A 39 2.79 -19.43 -5.29
CA ILE A 39 3.91 -18.46 -5.22
C ILE A 39 4.47 -18.09 -6.61
N ASN A 40 4.35 -19.01 -7.58
CA ASN A 40 4.81 -18.79 -8.96
C ASN A 40 3.86 -17.90 -9.78
N MET A 41 2.62 -17.70 -9.31
CA MET A 41 1.63 -16.90 -10.00
C MET A 41 1.42 -15.57 -9.27
N ARG A 42 1.29 -14.50 -10.05
CA ARG A 42 1.12 -13.13 -9.57
C ARG A 42 -0.01 -12.49 -10.35
N ILE A 43 -0.94 -11.86 -9.65
CA ILE A 43 -2.04 -11.12 -10.29
C ILE A 43 -1.59 -9.67 -10.42
N GLU A 44 -1.65 -9.14 -11.64
CA GLU A 44 -1.37 -7.73 -11.90
C GLU A 44 -2.64 -6.99 -12.30
N GLY A 45 -2.83 -5.79 -11.78
CA GLY A 45 -4.02 -5.00 -12.09
C GLY A 45 -4.04 -3.65 -11.39
N CYS A 46 -5.08 -2.87 -11.64
CA CYS A 46 -5.36 -1.63 -10.93
C CYS A 46 -6.51 -1.86 -9.95
N ILE A 47 -6.44 -1.29 -8.75
CA ILE A 47 -7.56 -1.31 -7.80
C ILE A 47 -8.65 -0.38 -8.33
N ILE A 48 -9.88 -0.91 -8.47
CA ILE A 48 -11.05 -0.12 -8.92
C ILE A 48 -11.99 0.24 -7.77
N GLY A 49 -12.08 -0.63 -6.78
CA GLY A 49 -12.79 -0.46 -5.52
C GLY A 49 -12.33 -1.55 -4.55
N PHE A 50 -12.59 -1.37 -3.26
CA PHE A 50 -12.45 -2.39 -2.24
C PHE A 50 -13.83 -2.62 -1.61
N ASP A 51 -14.18 -3.86 -1.33
CA ASP A 51 -15.41 -4.24 -0.63
C ASP A 51 -15.09 -4.63 0.82
N ASP A 52 -16.01 -4.32 1.74
CA ASP A 52 -15.86 -4.56 3.19
C ASP A 52 -15.99 -6.05 3.56
N CYS A 53 -16.02 -6.96 2.58
CA CYS A 53 -16.07 -8.42 2.73
C CYS A 53 -15.10 -9.00 3.79
N PHE A 54 -13.98 -8.34 4.07
CA PHE A 54 -13.03 -8.78 5.11
C PHE A 54 -13.46 -8.47 6.56
N VAL A 55 -14.51 -7.67 6.78
CA VAL A 55 -14.92 -7.24 8.12
C VAL A 55 -15.97 -8.15 8.76
N GLN A 56 -16.65 -9.03 8.00
CA GLN A 56 -17.79 -9.80 8.54
C GLN A 56 -17.53 -11.27 8.89
N HIS A 57 -16.36 -11.86 8.57
CA HIS A 57 -16.15 -13.31 8.73
C HIS A 57 -15.36 -13.74 9.96
N ASN A 58 -15.27 -12.91 11.01
CA ASN A 58 -14.68 -13.32 12.30
C ASN A 58 -15.61 -13.05 13.50
N THR A 59 -16.92 -13.06 13.28
CA THR A 59 -17.91 -13.09 14.36
C THR A 59 -18.93 -14.19 14.05
N LEU A 60 -18.54 -15.42 14.38
CA LEU A 60 -19.32 -16.58 14.87
C LEU A 60 -18.63 -17.91 14.50
#